data_AF-A0A5N6W0D2-F1
#
_entry.id   AF-A0A5N6W0D2-F1
#
_cell.length_a   1.000
_cell.length_b   1.000
_cell.length_c   1.000
_cell.angle_alpha   90.00
_cell.angle_beta   90.00
_cell.angle_gamma   90.00
#
_symmetry.space_group_name_H-M   'P 1'
#
loop_
_entity.id
_entity.type
_entity.pdbx_description
1 polymer ?
#
loop_
_entity_poly.entity_id
_entity_poly.type
_entity_poly.pdbx_seq_one_letter_code
_entity_poly.pdbx_strand_id
1 'polypeptide(L)'
;MAKFPSGNCSVRVLTCKQKRQEFTYDPANPQEVWQDFKWRILNFTQGYIEHTWDIPFVEEGLHDLWDELIHVAKRHPADSAEHDRLVTLVLEAREWGTVARKKKDASTDEEPEQVILSNGQRLWVDLPYLVQEFQDAWMKESMEYRAAQREGLAALTARLCAVGVYPSELGRCALWLFKETFETERPLTRVEGDATNACAPIVELLPACHAWLKYNSFKLAMFTATNHDYPPPSTGDSAQASTAPGDLSPKSEFPCSGFSIPRWVFWRRRYKYFYHCGTEQVAKLARACFEEAMFKGTRMGIELPGEKIFLTRIFEALDAEMIARGMHSMEPQDIEIDMDWAEEH
;
A
#
# COMPACT_ATOMS: atom_id res chain seq x y z
N MET A 1 5.38 52.02 -24.54
CA MET A 1 5.07 50.91 -25.47
C MET A 1 6.28 49.98 -25.53
N ALA A 2 6.31 48.97 -24.66
CA ALA A 2 7.31 47.91 -24.70
C ALA A 2 6.64 46.66 -25.31
N LYS A 3 7.26 46.12 -26.35
CA LYS A 3 6.78 44.96 -27.11
C LYS A 3 6.89 43.71 -26.26
N PHE A 4 5.78 42.99 -26.07
CA PHE A 4 5.81 41.61 -25.62
C PHE A 4 6.45 40.75 -26.70
N PRO A 5 7.43 39.88 -26.40
CA PRO A 5 7.86 38.86 -27.34
C PRO A 5 6.73 37.84 -27.44
N SER A 6 6.16 37.73 -28.63
CA SER A 6 5.33 36.62 -29.07
C SER A 6 6.18 35.34 -29.09
N GLY A 7 6.34 34.72 -27.93
CA GLY A 7 6.88 33.37 -27.80
C GLY A 7 5.71 32.42 -27.56
N ASN A 8 5.43 31.56 -28.52
CA ASN A 8 4.66 30.34 -28.27
C ASN A 8 5.34 29.59 -27.12
N CYS A 9 4.78 29.68 -25.91
CA CYS A 9 5.04 28.72 -24.85
C CYS A 9 4.34 27.42 -25.27
N SER A 10 4.93 26.67 -26.19
CA SER A 10 4.59 25.25 -26.30
C SER A 10 5.10 24.60 -25.02
N VAL A 11 4.23 24.42 -24.04
CA VAL A 11 4.47 23.52 -22.91
C VAL A 11 4.90 22.19 -23.55
N ARG A 12 6.14 21.75 -23.30
CA ARG A 12 6.60 20.45 -23.80
C ARG A 12 5.68 19.38 -23.20
N VAL A 13 4.90 18.73 -24.03
CA VAL A 13 4.14 17.53 -23.62
C VAL A 13 5.16 16.40 -23.50
N LEU A 14 5.62 16.18 -22.27
CA LEU A 14 6.50 15.08 -21.93
C LEU A 14 5.66 13.85 -21.60
N THR A 15 6.09 12.69 -22.08
CA THR A 15 5.51 11.41 -21.65
C THR A 15 5.77 11.19 -20.16
N CYS A 16 4.93 10.40 -19.47
CA CYS A 16 5.14 10.02 -18.06
C CYS A 16 6.57 9.52 -17.80
N LYS A 17 7.13 8.69 -18.69
CA LYS A 17 8.51 8.20 -18.60
C LYS A 17 9.57 9.32 -18.69
N GLN A 18 9.33 10.35 -19.51
CA GLN A 18 10.22 11.52 -19.60
C GLN A 18 10.08 12.42 -18.37
N LYS A 19 8.85 12.62 -17.87
CA LYS A 19 8.59 13.34 -16.61
C LYS A 19 9.31 12.66 -15.44
N ARG A 20 9.29 11.32 -15.37
CA ARG A 20 10.07 10.52 -14.39
C ARG A 20 11.58 10.77 -14.46
N GLN A 21 12.13 11.00 -15.66
CA GLN A 21 13.57 11.27 -15.86
C GLN A 21 13.96 12.71 -15.52
N GLU A 22 13.06 13.67 -15.77
CA GLU A 22 13.27 15.08 -15.45
C GLU A 22 12.92 15.43 -13.99
N PHE A 23 12.20 14.54 -13.29
CA PHE A 23 11.80 14.75 -11.90
C PHE A 23 13.00 14.71 -10.94
N THR A 24 13.58 15.89 -10.70
CA THR A 24 14.55 16.16 -9.65
C THR A 24 13.86 16.24 -8.31
N TYR A 25 14.17 15.30 -7.43
CA TYR A 25 13.68 15.26 -6.06
C TYR A 25 14.88 15.42 -5.14
N ASP A 26 14.81 16.42 -4.27
CA ASP A 26 15.78 16.60 -3.20
C ASP A 26 15.24 15.97 -1.91
N PRO A 27 15.78 14.81 -1.46
CA PRO A 27 15.39 14.22 -0.19
C PRO A 27 15.67 15.13 1.02
N ALA A 28 16.54 16.13 0.88
CA ALA A 28 16.81 17.13 1.92
C ALA A 28 15.70 18.19 2.04
N ASN A 29 14.79 18.29 1.05
CA ASN A 29 13.72 19.29 1.03
C ASN A 29 12.31 18.68 0.81
N PRO A 30 11.82 17.85 1.77
CA PRO A 30 10.49 17.25 1.66
C PRO A 30 9.34 18.28 1.65
N GLN A 31 9.56 19.47 2.22
CA GLN A 31 8.55 20.53 2.25
C GLN A 31 8.24 21.07 0.86
N GLU A 32 9.22 21.16 -0.04
CA GLU A 32 9.00 21.53 -1.43
C GLU A 32 8.14 20.49 -2.15
N VAL A 33 8.40 19.21 -1.95
CA VAL A 33 7.69 18.10 -2.61
C VAL A 33 6.20 18.07 -2.25
N TRP A 34 5.88 18.20 -0.97
CA TRP A 34 4.51 18.30 -0.50
C TRP A 34 3.76 19.51 -1.09
N GLN A 35 4.41 20.68 -1.08
CA GLN A 35 3.82 21.91 -1.59
C GLN A 35 3.61 21.82 -3.10
N ASP A 36 4.57 21.28 -3.84
CA ASP A 36 4.48 21.07 -5.29
C ASP A 36 3.32 20.12 -5.64
N PHE A 37 3.17 19.02 -4.89
CA PHE A 37 2.04 18.11 -5.08
C PHE A 37 0.70 18.82 -4.83
N LYS A 38 0.61 19.61 -3.76
CA LYS A 38 -0.58 20.42 -3.44
C LYS A 38 -0.89 21.44 -4.54
N TRP A 39 0.12 22.15 -5.01
CA TRP A 39 -0.01 23.12 -6.10
C TRP A 39 -0.50 22.47 -7.38
N ARG A 40 -0.03 21.25 -7.72
CA ARG A 40 -0.53 20.52 -8.89
C ARG A 40 -2.01 20.17 -8.79
N ILE A 41 -2.46 19.64 -7.65
CA ILE A 41 -3.89 19.34 -7.42
C ILE A 41 -4.73 20.62 -7.58
N LEU A 42 -4.28 21.74 -7.01
CA LEU A 42 -4.96 23.03 -7.14
C LEU A 42 -4.98 23.53 -8.59
N ASN A 43 -3.86 23.41 -9.31
CA ASN A 43 -3.75 23.81 -10.72
C ASN A 43 -4.68 23.00 -11.63
N PHE A 44 -4.85 21.69 -11.42
CA PHE A 44 -5.85 20.89 -12.14
C PHE A 44 -7.27 21.39 -11.94
N THR A 45 -7.60 21.73 -10.69
CA THR A 45 -8.91 22.28 -10.36
C THR A 45 -9.13 23.62 -11.06
N GLN A 46 -8.17 24.54 -10.94
CA GLN A 46 -8.26 25.87 -11.52
C GLN A 46 -8.26 25.85 -13.06
N GLY A 47 -7.30 25.16 -13.68
CA GLY A 47 -7.16 25.09 -15.14
C GLY A 47 -8.39 24.49 -15.82
N TYR A 48 -9.06 23.53 -15.18
CA TYR A 48 -10.32 23.01 -15.68
C TYR A 48 -11.48 24.00 -15.53
N ILE A 49 -11.64 24.64 -14.35
CA ILE A 49 -12.69 25.63 -14.09
C ILE A 49 -12.58 26.82 -15.06
N GLU A 50 -11.37 27.28 -15.35
CA GLU A 50 -11.10 28.43 -16.23
C GLU A 50 -11.24 28.14 -17.73
N HIS A 51 -11.66 26.92 -18.11
CA HIS A 51 -11.72 26.47 -19.50
C HIS A 51 -10.37 26.47 -20.23
N THR A 52 -9.27 26.41 -19.47
CA THR A 52 -7.91 26.36 -20.01
C THR A 52 -7.56 24.94 -20.47
N TRP A 53 -8.05 23.92 -19.77
CA TRP A 53 -7.75 22.51 -20.03
C TRP A 53 -9.00 21.71 -20.44
N ASP A 54 -8.82 20.79 -21.38
CA ASP A 54 -9.84 19.82 -21.79
C ASP A 54 -9.75 18.54 -20.94
N ILE A 55 -10.75 17.67 -21.07
CA ILE A 55 -10.84 16.43 -20.29
C ILE A 55 -9.62 15.52 -20.54
N PRO A 56 -9.20 15.23 -21.79
CA PRO A 56 -8.04 14.37 -22.02
C PRO A 56 -6.75 14.88 -21.37
N PHE A 57 -6.50 16.20 -21.39
CA PHE A 57 -5.34 16.77 -20.72
C PHE A 57 -5.40 16.60 -19.19
N VAL A 58 -6.58 16.77 -18.60
CA VAL A 58 -6.78 16.53 -17.16
C VAL A 58 -6.57 15.06 -16.80
N GLU A 59 -7.07 14.13 -17.63
CA GLU A 59 -6.88 12.69 -17.42
C GLU A 59 -5.39 12.30 -17.47
N GLU A 60 -4.65 12.75 -18.49
CA GLU A 60 -3.20 12.53 -18.57
C GLU A 60 -2.48 13.10 -17.34
N GLY A 61 -2.84 14.32 -16.94
CA GLY A 61 -2.27 14.96 -15.77
C GLY A 61 -2.57 14.26 -14.45
N LEU A 62 -3.72 13.60 -14.31
CA LEU A 62 -4.07 12.79 -13.15
C LEU A 62 -3.24 11.50 -13.09
N HIS A 63 -3.00 10.85 -14.23
CA HIS A 63 -2.07 9.70 -14.29
C HIS A 63 -0.67 10.10 -13.84
N ASP A 64 -0.14 11.22 -14.35
CA ASP A 64 1.17 11.72 -13.92
C ASP A 64 1.21 12.10 -12.44
N LEU A 65 0.13 12.67 -11.91
CA LEU A 65 0.02 13.04 -10.51
C LEU A 65 0.16 11.80 -9.61
N TRP A 66 -0.59 10.73 -9.89
CA TRP A 66 -0.50 9.51 -9.08
C TRP A 66 0.82 8.77 -9.26
N ASP A 67 1.39 8.77 -10.47
CA ASP A 67 2.72 8.25 -10.71
C ASP A 67 3.78 8.99 -9.88
N GLU A 68 3.74 10.31 -9.86
CA GLU A 68 4.65 11.13 -9.04
C GLU A 68 4.51 10.80 -7.55
N LEU A 69 3.28 10.67 -7.04
CA LEU A 69 3.02 10.25 -5.67
C LEU A 69 3.69 8.90 -5.35
N ILE A 70 3.59 7.92 -6.26
CA ILE A 70 4.23 6.60 -6.15
C ILE A 70 5.76 6.74 -6.15
N HIS A 71 6.35 7.57 -7.00
CA HIS A 71 7.80 7.78 -7.03
C HIS A 71 8.33 8.49 -5.78
N VAL A 72 7.60 9.47 -5.27
CA VAL A 72 7.95 10.13 -4.01
C VAL A 72 7.94 9.10 -2.89
N ALA A 73 6.89 8.27 -2.78
CA ALA A 73 6.82 7.22 -1.76
C ALA A 73 8.01 6.27 -1.81
N LYS A 74 8.44 5.85 -3.00
CA LYS A 74 9.58 4.94 -3.21
C LYS A 74 10.93 5.54 -2.77
N ARG A 75 11.04 6.85 -2.59
CA ARG A 75 12.28 7.54 -2.18
C ARG A 75 12.36 7.80 -0.68
N HIS A 76 11.24 7.70 0.03
CA HIS A 76 11.19 7.89 1.47
C HIS A 76 11.29 6.57 2.24
N PRO A 77 11.98 6.56 3.39
CA PRO A 77 11.89 5.48 4.36
C PRO A 77 10.44 5.29 4.83
N ALA A 78 10.04 4.04 5.13
CA ALA A 78 8.67 3.69 5.52
C ALA A 78 8.11 4.47 6.74
N ASP A 79 8.99 4.86 7.66
CA ASP A 79 8.68 5.60 8.88
C ASP A 79 8.74 7.12 8.71
N SER A 80 9.05 7.61 7.50
CA SER A 80 9.01 9.04 7.19
C SER A 80 7.62 9.61 7.39
N ALA A 81 7.54 10.72 8.13
CA ALA A 81 6.32 11.52 8.29
C ALA A 81 5.78 12.08 6.96
N GLU A 82 6.59 12.04 5.88
CA GLU A 82 6.16 12.47 4.55
C GLU A 82 5.02 11.60 4.01
N HIS A 83 4.98 10.30 4.35
CA HIS A 83 3.86 9.46 3.97
C HIS A 83 2.54 9.93 4.59
N ASP A 84 2.56 10.35 5.86
CA ASP A 84 1.37 10.82 6.58
C ASP A 84 0.88 12.17 6.03
N ARG A 85 1.82 13.04 5.66
CA ARG A 85 1.51 14.27 4.92
C ARG A 85 0.81 13.90 3.62
N LEU A 86 1.46 13.19 2.71
CA LEU A 86 0.92 12.80 1.40
C LEU A 86 -0.49 12.19 1.49
N VAL A 87 -0.72 11.29 2.46
CA VAL A 87 -2.03 10.71 2.74
C VAL A 87 -3.07 11.77 3.12
N THR A 88 -2.70 12.71 3.98
CA THR A 88 -3.56 13.82 4.40
C THR A 88 -3.95 14.70 3.21
N LEU A 89 -3.07 14.96 2.25
CA LEU A 89 -3.44 15.76 1.06
C LEU A 89 -4.35 15.02 0.09
N VAL A 90 -4.15 13.70 -0.08
CA VAL A 90 -5.09 12.89 -0.86
C VAL A 90 -6.48 12.92 -0.21
N LEU A 91 -6.54 12.84 1.12
CA LEU A 91 -7.79 13.00 1.86
C LEU A 91 -8.37 14.41 1.74
N GLU A 92 -7.56 15.46 1.93
CA GLU A 92 -7.99 16.85 1.77
C GLU A 92 -8.60 17.08 0.38
N ALA A 93 -7.93 16.61 -0.67
CA ALA A 93 -8.43 16.70 -2.04
C ALA A 93 -9.79 16.00 -2.18
N ARG A 94 -9.91 14.76 -1.67
CA ARG A 94 -11.19 14.02 -1.67
C ARG A 94 -12.31 14.79 -0.95
N GLU A 95 -11.98 15.47 0.15
CA GLU A 95 -12.92 16.25 0.96
C GLU A 95 -13.27 17.63 0.37
N TRP A 96 -12.62 18.08 -0.70
CA TRP A 96 -13.04 19.32 -1.41
C TRP A 96 -14.41 19.17 -2.08
N GLY A 97 -14.93 17.96 -2.16
CA GLY A 97 -16.24 17.67 -2.71
C GLY A 97 -16.27 17.81 -4.23
N THR A 98 -17.49 17.89 -4.77
CA THR A 98 -17.68 17.88 -6.21
C THR A 98 -17.23 19.20 -6.84
N VAL A 99 -16.23 19.12 -7.73
CA VAL A 99 -15.88 20.24 -8.60
C VAL A 99 -17.01 20.44 -9.62
N ALA A 100 -17.50 21.68 -9.74
CA ALA A 100 -18.53 22.04 -10.70
C ALA A 100 -18.05 23.21 -11.57
N ARG A 101 -18.40 23.18 -12.86
CA ARG A 101 -17.97 24.15 -13.87
C ARG A 101 -19.20 24.69 -14.59
N LYS A 102 -19.28 26.02 -14.72
CA LYS A 102 -20.28 26.65 -15.61
C LYS A 102 -19.85 26.49 -17.06
N LYS A 103 -20.80 26.33 -17.99
CA LYS A 103 -20.46 26.35 -19.42
C LYS A 103 -19.95 27.75 -19.80
N LYS A 104 -19.05 27.80 -20.79
CA LYS A 104 -18.31 29.01 -21.17
C LYS A 104 -19.23 30.18 -21.55
N ASP A 105 -20.42 29.85 -22.05
CA ASP A 105 -21.46 30.79 -22.49
C ASP A 105 -22.80 30.56 -21.74
N ALA A 106 -22.75 29.96 -20.54
CA ALA A 106 -23.93 29.68 -19.73
C ALA A 106 -24.62 30.98 -19.29
N SER A 107 -25.95 31.00 -19.36
CA SER A 107 -26.75 32.06 -18.74
C SER A 107 -26.54 32.10 -17.22
N THR A 108 -26.84 33.23 -16.57
CA THR A 108 -26.61 33.42 -15.12
C THR A 108 -27.35 32.38 -14.25
N ASP A 109 -28.46 31.86 -14.78
CA ASP A 109 -29.38 30.92 -14.11
C ASP A 109 -29.08 29.44 -14.42
N GLU A 110 -28.11 29.14 -15.29
CA GLU A 110 -27.71 27.75 -15.57
C GLU A 110 -26.92 27.16 -14.39
N GLU A 111 -27.37 26.00 -13.92
CA GLU A 111 -26.70 25.25 -12.87
C GLU A 111 -25.32 24.76 -13.35
N PRO A 112 -24.28 24.86 -12.51
CA PRO A 112 -22.94 24.41 -12.86
C PRO A 112 -22.92 22.88 -13.01
N GLU A 113 -22.29 22.40 -14.08
CA GLU A 113 -22.19 20.98 -14.40
C GLU A 113 -21.04 20.35 -13.61
N GLN A 114 -21.28 19.16 -13.06
CA GLN A 114 -20.25 18.43 -12.31
C GLN A 114 -19.15 17.94 -13.26
N VAL A 115 -17.91 17.97 -12.77
CA VAL A 115 -16.78 17.45 -13.54
C VAL A 115 -16.75 15.93 -13.44
N ILE A 116 -17.22 15.28 -14.51
CA ILE A 116 -17.20 13.83 -14.69
C ILE A 116 -16.20 13.52 -15.81
N LEU A 117 -15.22 12.67 -15.53
CA LEU A 117 -14.23 12.23 -16.51
C LEU A 117 -14.80 11.15 -17.43
N SER A 118 -14.05 10.77 -18.47
CA SER A 118 -14.50 9.81 -19.48
C SER A 118 -14.80 8.43 -18.89
N ASN A 119 -14.18 8.10 -17.75
CA ASN A 119 -14.41 6.87 -17.00
C ASN A 119 -15.62 6.94 -16.03
N GLY A 120 -16.37 8.04 -16.04
CA GLY A 120 -17.55 8.24 -15.19
C GLY A 120 -17.25 8.67 -13.75
N GLN A 121 -15.97 8.84 -13.37
CA GLN A 121 -15.57 9.26 -12.04
C GLN A 121 -15.61 10.78 -11.89
N ARG A 122 -16.02 11.25 -10.71
CA ARG A 122 -16.01 12.67 -10.35
C ARG A 122 -14.62 13.10 -9.92
N LEU A 123 -14.19 14.27 -10.39
CA LEU A 123 -12.91 14.85 -10.02
C LEU A 123 -12.80 15.01 -8.48
N TRP A 124 -11.69 14.53 -7.93
CA TRP A 124 -11.34 14.45 -6.50
C TRP A 124 -12.19 13.55 -5.61
N VAL A 125 -13.53 13.60 -5.70
CA VAL A 125 -14.41 12.76 -4.85
C VAL A 125 -14.13 11.28 -5.06
N ASP A 126 -13.93 10.90 -6.32
CA ASP A 126 -13.71 9.50 -6.72
C ASP A 126 -12.22 9.23 -7.06
N LEU A 127 -11.30 10.15 -6.69
CA LEU A 127 -9.84 10.10 -6.93
C LEU A 127 -9.47 9.31 -8.21
N PRO A 128 -9.88 9.83 -9.39
CA PRO A 128 -9.91 9.06 -10.61
C PRO A 128 -8.54 8.50 -10.98
N TYR A 129 -8.51 7.25 -11.46
CA TYR A 129 -7.30 6.49 -11.84
C TYR A 129 -6.32 6.12 -10.70
N LEU A 130 -6.50 6.62 -9.47
CA LEU A 130 -5.58 6.33 -8.36
C LEU A 130 -5.40 4.83 -8.14
N VAL A 131 -6.50 4.09 -8.07
CA VAL A 131 -6.46 2.64 -7.86
C VAL A 131 -5.70 1.93 -8.98
N GLN A 132 -5.91 2.34 -10.24
CA GLN A 132 -5.27 1.74 -11.40
C GLN A 132 -3.75 1.93 -11.34
N GLU A 133 -3.29 3.15 -11.06
CA GLU A 133 -1.86 3.48 -10.97
C GLU A 133 -1.15 2.70 -9.85
N PHE A 134 -1.78 2.59 -8.67
CA PHE A 134 -1.22 1.80 -7.58
C PHE A 134 -1.21 0.29 -7.90
N GLN A 135 -2.28 -0.25 -8.47
CA GLN A 135 -2.33 -1.67 -8.85
C GLN A 135 -1.29 -1.99 -9.93
N ASP A 136 -1.11 -1.11 -10.91
CA ASP A 136 -0.09 -1.27 -11.95
C ASP A 136 1.32 -1.21 -11.36
N ALA A 137 1.61 -0.23 -10.49
CA ALA A 137 2.89 -0.13 -9.82
C ALA A 137 3.21 -1.37 -8.97
N TRP A 138 2.21 -1.98 -8.32
CA TRP A 138 2.38 -3.21 -7.54
C TRP A 138 2.53 -4.44 -8.42
N MET A 139 1.58 -4.69 -9.33
CA MET A 139 1.46 -5.97 -10.03
C MET A 139 2.33 -6.06 -11.29
N LYS A 140 2.71 -4.93 -11.89
CA LYS A 140 3.51 -4.88 -13.12
C LYS A 140 4.96 -4.48 -12.86
N GLU A 141 5.19 -3.53 -11.95
CA GLU A 141 6.52 -2.92 -11.78
C GLU A 141 7.26 -3.35 -10.50
N SER A 142 6.55 -3.70 -9.42
CA SER A 142 7.18 -3.74 -8.08
C SER A 142 8.24 -4.81 -7.87
N MET A 143 8.26 -5.86 -8.70
CA MET A 143 9.30 -6.89 -8.65
C MET A 143 10.67 -6.36 -9.11
N GLU A 144 10.70 -5.29 -9.91
CA GLU A 144 11.94 -4.64 -10.36
C GLU A 144 12.48 -3.63 -9.34
N TYR A 145 11.68 -3.27 -8.34
CA TYR A 145 12.08 -2.31 -7.32
C TYR A 145 13.08 -2.89 -6.33
N ARG A 146 13.96 -2.03 -5.82
CA ARG A 146 14.78 -2.35 -4.64
C ARG A 146 13.90 -2.53 -3.42
N ALA A 147 14.37 -3.31 -2.43
CA ALA A 147 13.65 -3.56 -1.18
C ALA A 147 13.15 -2.27 -0.52
N ALA A 148 14.02 -1.25 -0.36
CA ALA A 148 13.66 0.04 0.24
C ALA A 148 12.59 0.81 -0.55
N GLN A 149 12.61 0.73 -1.89
CA GLN A 149 11.60 1.37 -2.73
C GLN A 149 10.23 0.70 -2.58
N ARG A 150 10.22 -0.64 -2.55
CA ARG A 150 9.02 -1.43 -2.32
C ARG A 150 8.45 -1.20 -0.91
N GLU A 151 9.33 -1.07 0.08
CA GLU A 151 8.97 -0.74 1.46
C GLU A 151 8.33 0.65 1.57
N GLY A 152 8.93 1.69 0.99
CA GLY A 152 8.34 3.04 0.97
C GLY A 152 7.00 3.10 0.25
N LEU A 153 6.85 2.38 -0.87
CA LEU A 153 5.56 2.24 -1.55
C LEU A 153 4.52 1.54 -0.66
N ALA A 154 4.89 0.43 0.00
CA ALA A 154 4.01 -0.26 0.95
C ALA A 154 3.56 0.67 2.08
N ALA A 155 4.48 1.48 2.61
CA ALA A 155 4.19 2.42 3.67
C ALA A 155 3.12 3.45 3.27
N LEU A 156 3.18 3.98 2.05
CA LEU A 156 2.15 4.90 1.52
C LEU A 156 0.83 4.17 1.25
N THR A 157 0.86 3.06 0.48
CA THR A 157 -0.36 2.35 0.08
C THR A 157 -1.11 1.80 1.29
N ALA A 158 -0.38 1.30 2.30
CA ALA A 158 -0.95 0.82 3.55
C ALA A 158 -1.69 1.91 4.31
N ARG A 159 -1.09 3.11 4.43
CA ARG A 159 -1.74 4.24 5.11
C ARG A 159 -2.99 4.72 4.37
N LEU A 160 -2.93 4.86 3.03
CA LEU A 160 -4.11 5.19 2.21
C LEU A 160 -5.25 4.19 2.44
N CYS A 161 -4.94 2.89 2.41
CA CYS A 161 -5.91 1.84 2.70
C CYS A 161 -6.45 1.94 4.13
N ALA A 162 -5.60 2.20 5.12
CA ALA A 162 -6.00 2.27 6.53
C ALA A 162 -7.02 3.39 6.78
N VAL A 163 -6.79 4.58 6.19
CA VAL A 163 -7.69 5.74 6.30
C VAL A 163 -8.93 5.65 5.40
N GLY A 164 -9.10 4.56 4.64
CA GLY A 164 -10.32 4.31 3.87
C GLY A 164 -10.34 4.92 2.47
N VAL A 165 -9.18 5.22 1.89
CA VAL A 165 -9.07 5.47 0.44
C VAL A 165 -9.07 4.12 -0.26
N TYR A 166 -10.17 3.79 -0.95
CA TYR A 166 -10.34 2.53 -1.70
C TYR A 166 -9.80 1.28 -0.98
N PRO A 167 -10.26 0.99 0.25
CA PRO A 167 -9.60 0.03 1.10
C PRO A 167 -9.64 -1.39 0.52
N SER A 168 -10.72 -1.76 -0.18
CA SER A 168 -10.82 -3.05 -0.87
C SER A 168 -9.79 -3.12 -2.00
N GLU A 169 -9.79 -2.13 -2.88
CA GLU A 169 -9.01 -2.12 -4.11
C GLU A 169 -7.51 -1.95 -3.85
N LEU A 170 -7.12 -1.09 -2.89
CA LEU A 170 -5.74 -0.97 -2.44
C LEU A 170 -5.30 -2.16 -1.59
N GLY A 171 -6.20 -2.74 -0.79
CA GLY A 171 -5.95 -3.99 -0.05
C GLY A 171 -5.53 -5.15 -0.95
N ARG A 172 -5.96 -5.14 -2.22
CA ARG A 172 -5.51 -6.12 -3.23
C ARG A 172 -4.00 -6.09 -3.45
N CYS A 173 -3.35 -4.94 -3.30
CA CYS A 173 -1.90 -4.81 -3.43
C CYS A 173 -1.17 -5.53 -2.29
N ALA A 174 -1.69 -5.44 -1.07
CA ALA A 174 -1.18 -6.19 0.08
C ALA A 174 -1.35 -7.69 -0.13
N LEU A 175 -2.52 -8.11 -0.61
CA LEU A 175 -2.81 -9.52 -0.88
C LEU A 175 -1.87 -10.11 -1.92
N TRP A 176 -1.63 -9.39 -3.01
CA TRP A 176 -0.67 -9.78 -4.03
C TRP A 176 0.73 -9.93 -3.43
N LEU A 177 1.21 -8.94 -2.67
CA LEU A 177 2.54 -9.01 -2.05
C LEU A 177 2.66 -10.19 -1.06
N PHE A 178 1.62 -10.43 -0.26
CA PHE A 178 1.59 -11.52 0.71
C PHE A 178 1.56 -12.89 0.02
N LYS A 179 0.79 -13.03 -1.06
CA LYS A 179 0.83 -14.22 -1.90
C LYS A 179 2.24 -14.47 -2.46
N GLU A 180 2.85 -13.45 -3.05
CA GLU A 180 4.20 -13.56 -3.60
C GLU A 180 5.24 -13.91 -2.53
N THR A 181 5.09 -13.40 -1.31
CA THR A 181 6.07 -13.61 -0.23
C THR A 181 5.85 -14.91 0.56
N PHE A 182 4.61 -15.24 0.89
CA PHE A 182 4.28 -16.31 1.83
C PHE A 182 3.78 -17.57 1.15
N GLU A 183 3.11 -17.45 0.01
CA GLU A 183 2.41 -18.55 -0.66
C GLU A 183 3.10 -19.00 -1.96
N THR A 184 4.18 -18.32 -2.36
CA THR A 184 4.96 -18.66 -3.55
C THR A 184 6.37 -19.07 -3.14
N GLU A 185 6.90 -20.11 -3.78
CA GLU A 185 8.26 -20.57 -3.49
C GLU A 185 9.30 -19.56 -3.96
N ARG A 186 10.12 -19.07 -3.03
CA ARG A 186 11.16 -18.07 -3.28
C ARG A 186 12.36 -18.34 -2.39
N PRO A 187 13.59 -18.04 -2.87
CA PRO A 187 14.78 -18.18 -2.04
C PRO A 187 14.77 -17.18 -0.89
N LEU A 188 15.31 -17.55 0.27
CA LEU A 188 15.37 -16.67 1.44
C LEU A 188 16.29 -15.46 1.20
N THR A 189 17.41 -15.70 0.53
CA THR A 189 18.42 -14.70 0.14
C THR A 189 18.80 -14.87 -1.34
N ARG A 190 19.49 -13.88 -1.92
CA ARG A 190 20.07 -14.06 -3.27
C ARG A 190 21.14 -15.13 -3.23
N VAL A 191 21.09 -16.08 -4.16
CA VAL A 191 22.16 -17.04 -4.42
C VAL A 191 23.17 -16.37 -5.37
N GLU A 192 24.45 -16.42 -5.03
CA GLU A 192 25.51 -15.88 -5.89
C GLU A 192 25.60 -16.68 -7.20
N GLY A 193 25.65 -15.99 -8.35
CA GLY A 193 25.91 -16.60 -9.66
C GLY A 193 24.70 -16.79 -10.58
N ASP A 194 23.46 -16.60 -10.11
CA ASP A 194 22.25 -16.77 -10.93
C ASP A 194 21.59 -15.42 -11.23
N ALA A 195 22.29 -14.58 -12.00
CA ALA A 195 21.88 -13.19 -12.27
C ALA A 195 20.85 -13.06 -13.41
N THR A 196 20.55 -14.13 -14.13
CA THR A 196 19.87 -14.04 -15.43
C THR A 196 18.36 -14.16 -15.40
N ASN A 197 17.72 -14.60 -14.29
CA ASN A 197 16.25 -14.69 -14.14
C ASN A 197 15.77 -14.68 -12.67
N ALA A 198 16.53 -14.11 -11.74
CA ALA A 198 16.26 -14.29 -10.31
C ALA A 198 14.99 -13.56 -9.83
N CYS A 199 13.99 -14.36 -9.45
CA CYS A 199 12.84 -13.94 -8.65
C CYS A 199 13.31 -13.21 -7.37
N ALA A 200 12.66 -12.10 -6.99
CA ALA A 200 13.04 -11.34 -5.80
C ALA A 200 12.99 -12.24 -4.53
N PRO A 201 14.07 -12.33 -3.73
CA PRO A 201 14.13 -13.20 -2.56
C PRO A 201 13.28 -12.67 -1.40
N ILE A 202 12.96 -13.54 -0.44
CA ILE A 202 12.15 -13.20 0.73
C ILE A 202 12.73 -12.03 1.53
N VAL A 203 14.06 -11.96 1.69
CA VAL A 203 14.73 -10.84 2.39
C VAL A 203 14.45 -9.48 1.75
N GLU A 204 14.13 -9.41 0.45
CA GLU A 204 13.79 -8.16 -0.25
C GLU A 204 12.28 -7.85 -0.26
N LEU A 205 11.43 -8.83 0.03
CA LEU A 205 9.97 -8.66 0.06
C LEU A 205 9.46 -8.38 1.48
N LEU A 206 10.06 -9.00 2.50
CA LEU A 206 9.64 -8.88 3.89
C LEU A 206 9.54 -7.45 4.42
N PRO A 207 10.45 -6.50 4.12
CA PRO A 207 10.32 -5.12 4.58
C PRO A 207 9.00 -4.47 4.15
N ALA A 208 8.57 -4.70 2.91
CA ALA A 208 7.30 -4.21 2.40
C ALA A 208 6.10 -4.91 3.07
N CYS A 209 6.19 -6.21 3.35
CA CYS A 209 5.15 -6.92 4.09
C CYS A 209 5.00 -6.37 5.51
N HIS A 210 6.12 -6.12 6.19
CA HIS A 210 6.15 -5.52 7.51
C HIS A 210 5.53 -4.12 7.49
N ALA A 211 5.85 -3.28 6.50
CA ALA A 211 5.22 -1.96 6.36
C ALA A 211 3.68 -2.05 6.21
N TRP A 212 3.18 -2.99 5.40
CA TRP A 212 1.74 -3.23 5.29
C TRP A 212 1.09 -3.62 6.62
N LEU A 213 1.72 -4.51 7.38
CA LEU A 213 1.20 -4.91 8.69
C LEU A 213 1.27 -3.73 9.66
N LYS A 214 2.42 -3.08 9.80
CA LYS A 214 2.61 -1.94 10.71
C LYS A 214 1.59 -0.82 10.51
N TYR A 215 1.29 -0.46 9.26
CA TYR A 215 0.43 0.70 8.96
C TYR A 215 -1.03 0.35 8.64
N ASN A 216 -1.37 -0.92 8.40
CA ASN A 216 -2.72 -1.32 7.97
C ASN A 216 -3.23 -2.64 8.57
N SER A 217 -2.54 -3.23 9.56
CA SER A 217 -2.88 -4.55 10.11
C SER A 217 -4.34 -4.67 10.58
N PHE A 218 -4.92 -3.60 11.13
CA PHE A 218 -6.31 -3.63 11.60
C PHE A 218 -7.31 -3.78 10.45
N LYS A 219 -7.09 -3.09 9.32
CA LYS A 219 -7.94 -3.25 8.13
C LYS A 219 -7.79 -4.66 7.54
N LEU A 220 -6.56 -5.16 7.47
CA LEU A 220 -6.28 -6.50 6.98
C LEU A 220 -6.93 -7.58 7.86
N ALA A 221 -6.89 -7.42 9.18
CA ALA A 221 -7.57 -8.31 10.12
C ALA A 221 -9.10 -8.28 9.94
N MET A 222 -9.70 -7.11 9.69
CA MET A 222 -11.13 -7.02 9.35
C MET A 222 -11.45 -7.75 8.04
N PHE A 223 -10.67 -7.56 6.98
CA PHE A 223 -10.84 -8.28 5.72
C PHE A 223 -10.74 -9.80 5.89
N THR A 224 -9.76 -10.25 6.67
CA THR A 224 -9.58 -11.66 7.04
C THR A 224 -10.82 -12.21 7.74
N ALA A 225 -11.35 -11.50 8.73
CA ALA A 225 -12.49 -11.94 9.53
C ALA A 225 -13.79 -12.01 8.74
N THR A 226 -13.97 -11.11 7.77
CA THR A 226 -15.14 -11.12 6.88
C THR A 226 -14.98 -12.03 5.67
N ASN A 227 -13.87 -12.76 5.55
CA ASN A 227 -13.48 -13.53 4.36
C ASN A 227 -13.63 -12.70 3.07
N HIS A 228 -13.07 -11.49 3.08
CA HIS A 228 -13.19 -10.53 1.99
C HIS A 228 -12.69 -11.12 0.67
N ASP A 229 -13.64 -11.38 -0.22
CA ASP A 229 -13.41 -11.94 -1.55
C ASP A 229 -13.37 -10.84 -2.60
N TYR A 230 -12.54 -11.03 -3.63
CA TYR A 230 -12.50 -10.15 -4.78
C TYR A 230 -13.27 -10.79 -5.93
N PRO A 231 -14.32 -10.13 -6.45
CA PRO A 231 -15.08 -10.70 -7.56
C PRO A 231 -14.13 -10.98 -8.74
N PRO A 232 -14.34 -12.09 -9.46
CA PRO A 232 -13.53 -12.41 -10.62
C PRO A 232 -13.66 -11.25 -11.63
N PRO A 233 -12.55 -10.81 -12.24
CA PRO A 233 -12.61 -9.75 -13.22
C PRO A 233 -13.48 -10.21 -14.40
N SER A 234 -14.13 -9.26 -15.06
CA SER A 234 -14.87 -9.52 -16.29
C SER A 234 -13.88 -10.03 -17.35
N THR A 235 -13.99 -11.32 -17.69
CA THR A 235 -13.31 -12.06 -18.78
C THR A 235 -12.05 -11.42 -19.40
N GLY A 236 -10.86 -11.98 -19.10
CA GLY A 236 -9.61 -11.67 -19.82
C GLY A 236 -8.49 -11.07 -18.97
N ASP A 237 -8.75 -10.73 -17.71
CA ASP A 237 -7.80 -10.01 -16.86
C ASP A 237 -6.94 -10.91 -15.97
N SER A 238 -5.64 -10.58 -15.90
CA SER A 238 -4.65 -11.14 -14.97
C SER A 238 -5.00 -10.91 -13.48
N ALA A 239 -6.01 -10.09 -13.18
CA ALA A 239 -6.42 -9.73 -11.83
C ALA A 239 -6.87 -10.94 -10.99
N GLN A 240 -7.46 -11.99 -11.58
CA GLN A 240 -7.86 -13.19 -10.82
C GLN A 240 -6.65 -13.99 -10.30
N ALA A 241 -5.55 -14.00 -11.05
CA ALA A 241 -4.31 -14.64 -10.62
C ALA A 241 -3.65 -13.89 -9.44
N SER A 242 -3.92 -12.59 -9.28
CA SER A 242 -3.35 -11.77 -8.21
C SER A 242 -3.98 -12.02 -6.83
N THR A 243 -5.24 -12.45 -6.77
CA THR A 243 -5.99 -12.63 -5.51
C THR A 243 -6.15 -14.09 -5.10
N ALA A 244 -5.99 -15.02 -6.03
CA ALA A 244 -5.97 -16.44 -5.76
C ALA A 244 -4.79 -16.82 -4.82
N PRO A 245 -4.97 -17.86 -3.98
CA PRO A 245 -3.86 -18.44 -3.21
C PRO A 245 -2.68 -18.88 -4.09
N GLY A 246 -1.46 -18.79 -3.56
CA GLY A 246 -0.24 -19.27 -4.22
C GLY A 246 -0.07 -20.80 -4.21
N ASP A 247 1.04 -21.28 -4.75
CA ASP A 247 1.27 -22.72 -4.96
C ASP A 247 1.68 -23.50 -3.70
N LEU A 248 2.27 -22.82 -2.70
CA LEU A 248 2.60 -23.42 -1.40
C LEU A 248 1.38 -23.69 -0.52
N SER A 249 0.25 -23.12 -0.91
CA SER A 249 -1.00 -23.12 -0.17
C SER A 249 -1.82 -24.38 -0.51
N PRO A 250 -2.18 -25.26 0.46
CA PRO A 250 -3.01 -26.42 0.18
C PRO A 250 -4.36 -25.99 -0.42
N LYS A 251 -4.63 -26.37 -1.68
CA LYS A 251 -5.86 -25.96 -2.41
C LYS A 251 -7.16 -26.37 -1.70
N SER A 252 -7.11 -27.41 -0.85
CA SER A 252 -8.25 -27.85 -0.05
C SER A 252 -8.56 -26.96 1.16
N GLU A 253 -7.62 -26.10 1.59
CA GLU A 253 -7.73 -25.28 2.81
C GLU A 253 -8.09 -23.81 2.53
N PHE A 254 -8.05 -23.36 1.27
CA PHE A 254 -8.33 -21.97 0.88
C PHE A 254 -9.56 -21.88 -0.02
N PRO A 255 -10.76 -21.70 0.56
CA PRO A 255 -12.01 -21.76 -0.20
C PRO A 255 -12.28 -20.50 -1.05
N CYS A 256 -11.54 -19.41 -0.88
CA CYS A 256 -11.86 -18.10 -1.48
C CYS A 256 -10.64 -17.34 -2.03
N SER A 257 -10.90 -16.48 -3.01
CA SER A 257 -9.93 -15.60 -3.68
C SER A 257 -9.82 -14.25 -2.96
N GLY A 258 -9.15 -14.22 -1.82
CA GLY A 258 -9.11 -12.98 -1.05
C GLY A 258 -8.43 -13.12 0.28
N PHE A 259 -8.76 -12.21 1.20
CA PHE A 259 -8.36 -12.35 2.60
C PHE A 259 -9.29 -13.35 3.28
N SER A 260 -8.71 -14.25 4.08
CA SER A 260 -9.48 -15.27 4.79
C SER A 260 -8.75 -15.74 6.03
N ILE A 261 -9.51 -16.24 7.00
CA ILE A 261 -8.95 -16.78 8.25
C ILE A 261 -7.88 -17.86 7.97
N PRO A 262 -8.10 -18.85 7.08
CA PRO A 262 -7.08 -19.85 6.78
C PRO A 262 -5.78 -19.22 6.25
N ARG A 263 -5.86 -18.23 5.34
CA ARG A 263 -4.66 -17.57 4.79
C ARG A 263 -3.91 -16.80 5.86
N TRP A 264 -4.61 -16.10 6.75
CA TRP A 264 -4.01 -15.38 7.85
C TRP A 264 -3.23 -16.31 8.80
N VAL A 265 -3.82 -17.45 9.16
CA VAL A 265 -3.15 -18.48 9.96
C VAL A 265 -1.94 -19.06 9.22
N PHE A 266 -2.08 -19.34 7.93
CA PHE A 266 -0.99 -19.82 7.09
C PHE A 266 0.18 -18.82 7.03
N TRP A 267 -0.08 -17.52 6.85
CA TRP A 267 0.97 -16.48 6.85
C TRP A 267 1.72 -16.43 8.18
N ARG A 268 1.03 -16.60 9.32
CA ARG A 268 1.70 -16.71 10.62
C ARG A 268 2.65 -17.90 10.71
N ARG A 269 2.24 -19.06 10.20
CA ARG A 269 3.13 -20.24 10.11
C ARG A 269 4.33 -19.98 9.19
N ARG A 270 4.14 -19.21 8.11
CA ARG A 270 5.23 -18.80 7.22
C ARG A 270 6.21 -17.84 7.91
N TYR A 271 5.74 -16.91 8.75
CA TYR A 271 6.63 -16.09 9.58
C TYR A 271 7.50 -16.95 10.50
N LYS A 272 6.89 -17.92 11.20
CA LYS A 272 7.63 -18.89 12.02
C LYS A 272 8.68 -19.65 11.22
N TYR A 273 8.32 -20.16 10.04
CA TYR A 273 9.29 -20.83 9.16
C TYR A 273 10.47 -19.91 8.81
N PHE A 274 10.21 -18.65 8.44
CA PHE A 274 11.26 -17.67 8.15
C PHE A 274 12.08 -17.29 9.38
N TYR A 275 11.49 -17.28 10.57
CA TYR A 275 12.19 -17.05 11.83
C TYR A 275 13.22 -18.14 12.11
N HIS A 276 12.87 -19.42 11.91
CA HIS A 276 13.78 -20.54 12.19
C HIS A 276 14.78 -20.84 11.07
N CYS A 277 14.38 -20.68 9.80
CA CYS A 277 15.19 -21.06 8.65
C CYS A 277 15.91 -19.88 7.97
N GLY A 278 15.57 -18.66 8.34
CA GLY A 278 16.13 -17.43 7.76
C GLY A 278 17.54 -17.11 8.25
N THR A 279 18.19 -16.21 7.52
CA THR A 279 19.34 -15.46 8.08
C THR A 279 18.87 -14.58 9.24
N GLU A 280 19.80 -14.07 10.05
CA GLU A 280 19.48 -13.17 11.17
C GLU A 280 18.55 -12.01 10.75
N GLN A 281 18.82 -11.41 9.58
CA GLN A 281 17.99 -10.34 9.03
C GLN A 281 16.56 -10.80 8.70
N VAL A 282 16.42 -11.96 8.04
CA VAL A 282 15.12 -12.56 7.70
C VAL A 282 14.36 -12.92 8.96
N ALA A 283 15.04 -13.51 9.95
CA ALA A 283 14.44 -13.92 11.21
C ALA A 283 13.91 -12.72 12.00
N LYS A 284 14.70 -11.64 12.09
CA LYS A 284 14.28 -10.39 12.75
C LYS A 284 13.04 -9.78 12.09
N LEU A 285 13.00 -9.71 10.76
CA LEU A 285 11.86 -9.20 10.02
C LEU A 285 10.64 -10.10 10.12
N ALA A 286 10.82 -11.42 10.07
CA ALA A 286 9.74 -12.39 10.21
C ALA A 286 9.10 -12.32 11.60
N ARG A 287 9.91 -12.15 12.65
CA ARG A 287 9.42 -11.90 14.01
C ARG A 287 8.61 -10.60 14.08
N ALA A 288 9.11 -9.51 13.51
CA ALA A 288 8.38 -8.24 13.47
C ALA A 288 7.04 -8.35 12.73
N CYS A 289 6.99 -9.04 11.58
CA CYS A 289 5.75 -9.35 10.88
C CYS A 289 4.78 -10.18 11.73
N PHE A 290 5.28 -11.19 12.45
CA PHE A 290 4.46 -12.02 13.32
C PHE A 290 3.85 -11.18 14.44
N GLU A 291 4.65 -10.38 15.15
CA GLU A 291 4.19 -9.50 16.23
C GLU A 291 3.16 -8.48 15.72
N GLU A 292 3.35 -7.90 14.54
CA GLU A 292 2.38 -7.00 13.91
C GLU A 292 1.14 -7.71 13.36
N ALA A 293 1.16 -9.03 13.15
CA ALA A 293 -0.03 -9.79 12.79
C ALA A 293 -0.83 -10.24 14.01
N MET A 294 -0.23 -10.25 15.20
CA MET A 294 -0.86 -10.72 16.44
C MET A 294 -1.70 -9.65 17.12
N PHE A 295 -2.73 -10.12 17.84
CA PHE A 295 -3.64 -9.35 18.69
C PHE A 295 -4.52 -8.31 17.97
N LYS A 296 -4.50 -8.27 16.64
CA LYS A 296 -5.31 -7.28 15.90
C LYS A 296 -6.79 -7.64 15.97
N GLY A 297 -7.12 -8.93 15.94
CA GLY A 297 -8.48 -9.39 16.16
C GLY A 297 -8.94 -9.04 17.58
N THR A 298 -8.20 -9.50 18.58
CA THR A 298 -8.48 -9.33 20.01
C THR A 298 -8.68 -7.86 20.38
N ARG A 299 -7.82 -6.96 19.90
CA ARG A 299 -7.93 -5.51 20.14
C ARG A 299 -9.14 -4.85 19.48
N MET A 300 -9.71 -5.46 18.44
CA MET A 300 -10.93 -5.00 17.78
C MET A 300 -12.19 -5.77 18.21
N GLY A 301 -12.07 -6.72 19.15
CA GLY A 301 -13.19 -7.60 19.52
C GLY A 301 -13.57 -8.62 18.42
N ILE A 302 -12.62 -8.95 17.53
CA ILE A 302 -12.77 -9.96 16.48
C ILE A 302 -12.04 -11.23 16.89
N GLU A 303 -12.69 -12.37 16.78
CA GLU A 303 -12.06 -13.66 17.07
C GLU A 303 -11.19 -14.12 15.89
N LEU A 304 -9.88 -13.98 16.03
CA LEU A 304 -8.90 -14.59 15.13
C LEU A 304 -8.25 -15.79 15.83
N PRO A 305 -8.18 -16.97 15.17
CA PRO A 305 -7.66 -18.18 15.80
C PRO A 305 -6.27 -18.00 16.43
N GLY A 306 -6.02 -18.64 17.56
CA GLY A 306 -4.72 -18.66 18.24
C GLY A 306 -4.33 -17.36 18.96
N GLU A 307 -4.97 -16.20 18.73
CA GLU A 307 -4.57 -14.96 19.41
C GLU A 307 -4.81 -15.00 20.92
N LYS A 308 -5.96 -15.54 21.35
CA LYS A 308 -6.31 -15.61 22.78
C LYS A 308 -5.39 -16.56 23.54
N ILE A 309 -5.10 -17.72 22.97
CA ILE A 309 -4.20 -18.72 23.59
C ILE A 309 -2.79 -18.14 23.66
N PHE A 310 -2.30 -17.58 22.56
CA PHE A 310 -0.99 -16.94 22.53
C PHE A 310 -0.87 -15.80 23.57
N LEU A 311 -1.92 -14.99 23.77
CA LEU A 311 -1.94 -13.95 24.80
C LEU A 311 -1.79 -14.55 26.20
N THR A 312 -2.55 -15.61 26.51
CA THR A 312 -2.47 -16.30 27.79
C THR A 312 -1.06 -16.84 28.03
N ARG A 313 -0.45 -17.49 27.02
CA ARG A 313 0.91 -18.04 27.12
C ARG A 313 1.97 -16.97 27.34
N ILE A 314 1.84 -15.81 26.68
CA ILE A 314 2.73 -14.67 26.93
C ILE A 314 2.65 -14.23 28.39
N PHE A 315 1.44 -14.12 28.96
CA PHE A 315 1.30 -13.75 30.37
C PHE A 315 1.87 -14.82 31.31
N GLU A 316 1.63 -16.11 31.04
CA GLU A 316 2.23 -17.22 31.80
C GLU A 316 3.76 -17.16 31.79
N ALA A 317 4.37 -16.90 30.62
CA ALA A 317 5.81 -16.80 30.47
C ALA A 317 6.40 -15.55 31.15
N LEU A 318 5.72 -14.41 31.06
CA LEU A 318 6.11 -13.19 31.77
C LEU A 318 6.09 -13.41 33.29
N ASP A 319 5.03 -14.04 33.82
CA ASP A 319 4.91 -14.33 35.24
C ASP A 319 6.02 -15.29 35.72
N ALA A 320 6.30 -16.34 34.95
CA ALA A 320 7.35 -17.30 35.27
C ALA A 320 8.73 -16.65 35.30
N GLU A 321 9.04 -15.82 34.31
CA GLU A 321 10.34 -15.15 34.21
C GLU A 321 10.47 -14.04 35.29
N MET A 322 9.36 -13.41 35.70
CA MET A 322 9.33 -12.39 36.76
C MET A 322 9.69 -13.04 38.11
N ILE A 323 9.13 -14.21 38.37
CA ILE A 323 9.45 -15.04 39.55
C ILE A 323 10.92 -15.46 39.50
N ALA A 324 11.40 -15.92 38.34
CA ALA A 324 12.78 -16.41 38.18
C ALA A 324 13.83 -15.32 38.43
N ARG A 325 13.59 -14.09 37.97
CA ARG A 325 14.52 -12.95 38.11
C ARG A 325 14.29 -12.11 39.36
N GLY A 326 13.22 -12.36 40.12
CA GLY A 326 12.84 -11.56 41.28
C GLY A 326 12.53 -10.09 40.93
N MET A 327 12.08 -9.84 39.70
CA MET A 327 11.75 -8.49 39.20
C MET A 327 10.28 -8.15 39.51
N HIS A 328 9.94 -6.86 39.47
CA HIS A 328 8.56 -6.39 39.70
C HIS A 328 7.79 -6.06 38.41
N SER A 329 8.48 -6.05 37.27
CA SER A 329 7.92 -5.76 35.95
C SER A 329 8.85 -6.30 34.88
N MET A 330 8.26 -6.81 33.79
CA MET A 330 8.95 -7.19 32.58
C MET A 330 8.09 -6.88 31.37
N GLU A 331 8.74 -6.65 30.25
CA GLU A 331 8.12 -6.42 28.97
C GLU A 331 8.20 -7.68 28.09
N PRO A 332 7.33 -7.85 27.08
CA PRO A 332 7.38 -9.00 26.17
C PRO A 332 8.73 -9.18 25.44
N GLN A 333 9.55 -8.14 25.37
CA GLN A 333 10.91 -8.20 24.82
C GLN A 333 11.93 -8.89 25.76
N ASP A 334 11.60 -9.04 27.04
CA ASP A 334 12.48 -9.63 28.07
C ASP A 334 12.36 -11.16 28.15
N ILE A 335 11.38 -11.74 27.44
CA ILE A 335 11.14 -13.19 27.36
C ILE A 335 11.36 -13.72 25.94
N GLU A 336 11.73 -14.99 25.85
CA GLU A 336 11.76 -15.70 24.57
C GLU A 336 10.33 -16.06 24.17
N ILE A 337 9.84 -15.42 23.10
CA ILE A 337 8.49 -15.68 22.57
C ILE A 337 8.53 -16.92 21.68
N ASP A 338 7.75 -17.92 22.04
CA ASP A 338 7.53 -19.11 21.21
C ASP A 338 6.31 -18.88 20.29
N MET A 339 6.56 -18.89 18.97
CA MET A 339 5.52 -18.69 17.96
C MET A 339 4.53 -19.86 17.89
N ASP A 340 4.86 -21.02 18.47
CA ASP A 340 4.02 -22.24 18.46
C ASP A 340 2.76 -22.06 19.31
N TRP A 341 2.79 -21.16 20.28
CA TRP A 341 1.64 -20.82 21.11
C TRP A 341 0.45 -20.27 20.30
N ALA A 342 0.68 -19.82 19.05
CA ALA A 342 -0.37 -19.33 18.15
C ALA A 342 -1.00 -20.42 17.27
N GLU A 343 -0.49 -21.65 17.31
CA GLU A 343 -1.00 -22.81 16.56
C GLU A 343 -1.95 -23.70 17.36
N GLU A 344 -1.98 -23.54 18.69
CA GLU A 344 -2.92 -24.22 19.59
C GLU A 344 -4.35 -23.71 19.34
N HIS A 345 -5.33 -24.62 19.30
CA HIS A 345 -6.75 -24.34 19.06
C HIS A 345 -7.62 -24.78 20.24
#